data_AF-A0A194R1M1-F1
#
_entry.id   AF-A0A194R1M1-F1
#
_cell.length_a   1.000
_cell.length_b   1.000
_cell.length_c   1.000
_cell.angle_alpha   90.00
_cell.angle_beta   90.00
_cell.angle_gamma   90.00
#
_symmetry.space_group_name_H-M   'P 1'
#
loop_
_entity.id
_entity.type
_entity.pdbx_description
1 polymer ?
#
loop_
_entity_poly.entity_id
_entity_poly.type
_entity_poly.pdbx_seq_one_letter_code
_entity_poly.pdbx_strand_id
1 'polypeptide(L)'
;MRVLEIRDILSEDNVMPLKEVASRLSNNRELLRKIDNYELTHVPRGNINQYVIDQHHNHSTSKNETIETMNSNPLGTMSKRKKERILETITEEIGIFWRDLARNLKIRECVIDEIDLNNKNLSMKAAKLLEAYEHKADPQRWFFVLCEALEKARRKDISRSLQDIMSMNI
;
A
#
# COMPACT_ATOMS: atom_id res chain seq x y z
N MET A 1 -23.40 -26.51 -5.38
CA MET A 1 -22.83 -25.14 -5.32
C MET A 1 -21.31 -25.18 -5.36
N ARG A 2 -20.59 -25.71 -4.36
CA ARG A 2 -19.10 -25.76 -4.36
C ARG A 2 -18.46 -26.37 -5.62
N VAL A 3 -19.10 -27.37 -6.23
CA VAL A 3 -18.56 -28.03 -7.43
C VAL A 3 -18.55 -27.14 -8.68
N LEU A 4 -19.47 -26.16 -8.78
CA LEU A 4 -19.56 -25.25 -9.93
C LEU A 4 -18.56 -24.09 -9.81
N GLU A 5 -18.28 -23.68 -8.58
CA GLU A 5 -17.25 -22.69 -8.21
C GLU A 5 -15.84 -23.27 -8.42
N ILE A 6 -15.61 -24.54 -8.04
CA ILE A 6 -14.32 -25.24 -8.23
C ILE A 6 -13.96 -25.44 -9.71
N ARG A 7 -14.95 -25.45 -10.61
CA ARG A 7 -14.74 -25.65 -12.06
C ARG A 7 -14.65 -24.34 -12.85
N ASP A 8 -14.64 -23.19 -12.18
CA ASP A 8 -14.62 -21.85 -12.80
C ASP A 8 -15.80 -21.57 -13.75
N ILE A 9 -16.89 -22.32 -13.59
CA ILE A 9 -18.11 -22.16 -14.41
C ILE A 9 -19.02 -21.11 -13.77
N LEU A 10 -19.02 -21.02 -12.44
CA LEU A 10 -19.75 -20.03 -11.66
C LEU A 10 -18.76 -19.07 -11.01
N SER A 11 -18.84 -17.79 -11.36
CA SER A 11 -18.06 -16.70 -10.77
C SER A 11 -18.97 -15.55 -10.35
N GLU A 12 -18.45 -14.60 -9.58
CA GLU A 12 -19.21 -13.39 -9.18
C GLU A 12 -19.71 -12.61 -10.42
N ASP A 13 -18.94 -12.62 -11.50
CA ASP A 13 -19.29 -11.95 -12.76
C ASP A 13 -20.13 -12.82 -13.72
N ASN A 14 -20.18 -14.14 -13.49
CA ASN A 14 -20.92 -15.07 -14.32
C ASN A 14 -21.86 -15.94 -13.50
N VAL A 15 -23.04 -15.38 -13.20
CA VAL A 15 -24.13 -16.05 -12.47
C VAL A 15 -25.12 -16.79 -13.37
N MET A 16 -24.87 -16.85 -14.69
CA MET A 16 -25.74 -17.55 -15.66
C MET A 16 -26.02 -19.02 -15.29
N PRO A 17 -25.02 -19.83 -14.87
CA PRO A 17 -25.30 -21.22 -14.47
C PRO A 17 -26.21 -21.31 -13.24
N LEU A 18 -26.16 -20.32 -12.36
CA LEU A 18 -27.02 -20.25 -11.18
C LEU A 18 -28.48 -19.94 -11.57
N LYS A 19 -28.67 -19.07 -12.57
CA LYS A 19 -29.98 -18.77 -13.16
C LYS A 19 -30.61 -20.01 -13.81
N GLU A 20 -29.81 -20.79 -14.54
CA GLU A 20 -30.24 -22.03 -15.21
C GLU A 20 -30.61 -23.14 -14.22
N VAL A 21 -29.94 -23.21 -13.08
CA VAL A 21 -30.34 -24.14 -12.01
C VAL A 21 -31.60 -23.65 -11.30
N ALA A 22 -31.73 -22.34 -11.06
CA ALA A 22 -32.88 -21.75 -10.40
C ALA A 22 -34.17 -21.86 -11.24
N SER A 23 -34.07 -21.81 -12.58
CA SER A 23 -35.21 -21.93 -13.51
C SER A 23 -35.80 -23.35 -13.56
N ARG A 24 -34.99 -24.37 -13.24
CA ARG A 24 -35.39 -25.79 -13.24
C ARG A 24 -36.07 -26.24 -11.94
N LEU A 25 -36.10 -25.37 -10.92
CA LEU A 25 -36.70 -25.66 -9.62
C LEU A 25 -38.11 -25.06 -9.54
N SER A 26 -39.10 -25.85 -9.11
CA SER A 26 -40.48 -25.41 -8.97
C SER A 26 -40.62 -24.37 -7.84
N ASN A 27 -41.33 -23.26 -8.09
CA ASN A 27 -41.63 -22.18 -7.14
C ASN A 27 -40.50 -21.20 -6.73
N ASN A 28 -39.52 -20.96 -7.59
CA ASN A 28 -38.36 -20.10 -7.27
C ASN A 28 -38.38 -18.67 -7.85
N ARG A 29 -39.58 -18.06 -7.99
CA ARG A 29 -39.71 -16.69 -8.52
C ARG A 29 -38.94 -15.64 -7.70
N GLU A 30 -38.90 -15.80 -6.38
CA GLU A 30 -38.18 -14.87 -5.51
C GLU A 30 -36.65 -14.99 -5.68
N LEU A 31 -36.16 -16.21 -5.89
CA LEU A 31 -34.75 -16.48 -6.12
C LEU A 31 -34.30 -15.93 -7.49
N LEU A 32 -35.10 -16.15 -8.54
CA LEU A 32 -34.84 -15.57 -9.86
C LEU A 32 -34.79 -14.04 -9.80
N ARG A 33 -35.75 -13.40 -9.11
CA ARG A 33 -35.75 -11.95 -8.90
C ARG A 33 -34.49 -11.45 -8.19
N LYS A 34 -33.99 -12.20 -7.21
CA LYS A 34 -32.75 -11.86 -6.48
C LYS A 34 -31.51 -12.00 -7.38
N ILE A 35 -31.47 -13.01 -8.25
CA ILE A 35 -30.39 -13.19 -9.23
C ILE A 35 -30.41 -12.06 -10.27
N ASP A 36 -31.59 -11.72 -10.80
CA ASP A 36 -31.73 -10.62 -11.77
C ASP A 36 -31.32 -9.27 -11.14
N ASN A 37 -31.70 -9.02 -9.88
CA ASN A 37 -31.29 -7.80 -9.18
C ASN A 37 -29.78 -7.76 -8.92
N TYR A 38 -29.16 -8.92 -8.66
CA TYR A 38 -27.71 -9.02 -8.54
C TYR A 38 -27.05 -8.70 -9.88
N GLU A 39 -27.50 -9.26 -11.01
CA GLU A 39 -26.96 -8.92 -12.36
C GLU A 39 -27.06 -7.41 -12.68
N LEU A 40 -28.13 -6.73 -12.25
CA LEU A 40 -28.33 -5.30 -12.48
C LEU A 40 -27.49 -4.39 -11.58
N THR A 41 -27.21 -4.82 -10.35
CA THR A 41 -26.50 -4.01 -9.35
C THR A 41 -25.03 -4.38 -9.20
N HIS A 42 -24.62 -5.52 -9.75
CA HIS A 42 -23.26 -6.02 -9.65
C HIS A 42 -22.33 -5.18 -10.50
N VAL A 43 -21.37 -4.55 -9.84
CA VAL A 43 -20.24 -3.90 -10.48
C VAL A 43 -19.16 -4.96 -10.61
N PRO A 44 -18.73 -5.33 -11.84
CA PRO A 44 -17.68 -6.32 -12.02
C PRO A 44 -16.47 -5.92 -11.20
N ARG A 45 -16.07 -6.79 -10.27
CA ARG A 45 -14.81 -6.61 -9.57
C ARG A 45 -13.73 -6.95 -10.58
N GLY A 46 -13.22 -5.91 -11.25
CA GLY A 46 -11.96 -6.04 -11.96
C GLY A 46 -10.93 -6.53 -10.96
N ASN A 47 -10.60 -7.82 -11.01
CA ASN A 47 -9.45 -8.39 -10.33
C ASN A 47 -8.22 -7.76 -10.99
N ILE A 48 -7.89 -6.52 -10.58
CA ILE A 48 -6.60 -5.92 -10.83
C ILE A 48 -5.65 -6.73 -9.95
N ASN A 49 -5.17 -7.84 -10.51
CA ASN A 49 -3.98 -8.50 -10.00
C ASN A 49 -2.84 -7.49 -10.15
N GLN A 50 -2.59 -6.72 -9.08
CA GLN A 50 -1.50 -5.75 -8.98
C GLN A 50 -0.13 -6.40 -9.30
N TYR A 51 -0.03 -7.72 -9.22
CA TYR A 51 1.15 -8.52 -9.55
C TYR A 51 1.44 -8.70 -11.06
N VAL A 52 0.54 -8.32 -11.98
CA VAL A 52 0.77 -8.48 -13.43
C VAL A 52 1.29 -7.19 -14.09
N ILE A 53 1.24 -6.05 -13.39
CA ILE A 53 1.64 -4.75 -13.97
C ILE A 53 3.17 -4.63 -14.16
N ASP A 54 3.96 -5.40 -13.42
CA ASP A 54 5.43 -5.32 -13.48
C ASP A 54 6.09 -6.10 -14.63
N GLN A 55 5.34 -6.84 -15.46
CA GLN A 55 5.94 -7.63 -16.54
C GLN A 55 5.82 -7.03 -17.96
N HIS A 56 5.15 -5.89 -18.15
CA HIS A 56 4.91 -5.33 -19.49
C HIS A 56 5.15 -3.82 -19.67
N HIS A 57 5.98 -3.16 -18.86
CA HIS A 57 6.44 -1.79 -19.15
C HIS A 57 7.83 -1.77 -19.79
N ASN A 58 7.88 -2.21 -21.05
CA ASN A 58 8.93 -1.83 -22.01
C ASN A 58 8.34 -1.87 -23.44
N HIS A 59 7.33 -1.06 -23.72
CA HIS A 59 7.22 -0.29 -24.97
C HIS A 59 5.95 0.58 -25.04
N SER A 60 6.17 1.84 -25.43
CA SER A 60 5.26 2.69 -26.22
C SER A 60 4.20 3.56 -25.51
N THR A 61 4.59 4.82 -25.33
CA THR A 61 3.96 6.05 -25.87
C THR A 61 2.43 6.26 -25.79
N SER A 62 2.06 7.36 -25.12
CA SER A 62 1.11 8.41 -25.57
C SER A 62 -0.11 8.66 -24.68
N LYS A 63 -0.04 9.81 -23.99
CA LYS A 63 -1.07 10.85 -23.81
C LYS A 63 -2.44 10.51 -23.20
N ASN A 64 -2.69 11.25 -22.12
CA ASN A 64 -3.93 11.93 -21.70
C ASN A 64 -4.69 11.34 -20.51
N GLU A 65 -5.01 12.29 -19.61
CA GLU A 65 -6.14 12.31 -18.67
C GLU A 65 -6.04 11.44 -17.41
N THR A 66 -5.29 11.95 -16.42
CA THR A 66 -5.52 11.61 -15.01
C THR A 66 -6.84 12.22 -14.54
N ILE A 67 -7.89 11.41 -14.59
CA ILE A 67 -9.10 11.58 -13.80
C ILE A 67 -8.73 11.29 -12.35
N GLU A 68 -8.72 12.35 -11.53
CA GLU A 68 -8.67 12.29 -10.08
C GLU A 68 -9.87 11.48 -9.56
N THR A 69 -9.65 10.18 -9.34
CA THR A 69 -10.63 9.34 -8.64
C THR A 69 -10.14 9.17 -7.22
N MET A 70 -10.83 9.88 -6.31
CA MET A 70 -10.66 9.82 -4.87
C MET A 70 -10.85 8.38 -4.37
N ASN A 71 -9.75 7.65 -4.23
CA ASN A 71 -9.71 6.38 -3.48
C ASN A 71 -9.47 6.69 -2.00
N SER A 72 -10.57 6.92 -1.28
CA SER A 72 -10.60 7.06 0.18
C SER A 72 -10.51 5.69 0.86
N ASN A 73 -9.33 5.06 0.81
CA ASN A 73 -8.93 4.13 1.85
C ASN A 73 -8.42 4.94 3.05
N PRO A 74 -9.05 4.91 4.23
CA PRO A 74 -8.60 5.68 5.40
C PRO A 74 -7.24 5.23 5.95
N LEU A 75 -6.68 4.13 5.43
CA LEU A 75 -5.36 3.60 5.76
C LEU A 75 -4.41 3.51 4.55
N GLY A 76 -4.87 3.86 3.34
CA GLY A 76 -4.23 3.43 2.08
C GLY A 76 -3.24 4.41 1.47
N THR A 77 -3.40 5.70 1.70
CA THR A 77 -2.51 6.70 1.10
C THR A 77 -2.43 7.89 2.02
N MET A 78 -1.52 7.83 3.00
CA MET A 78 -1.11 9.03 3.72
C MET A 78 -0.76 10.11 2.70
N SER A 79 -1.33 11.31 2.88
CA SER A 79 -1.07 12.45 2.00
C SER A 79 0.43 12.65 1.81
N LYS A 80 0.86 12.88 0.56
CA LYS A 80 2.27 13.10 0.22
C LYS A 80 2.92 14.14 1.14
N ARG A 81 2.18 15.20 1.45
CA ARG A 81 2.58 16.27 2.37
C ARG A 81 2.87 15.76 3.79
N LYS A 82 2.08 14.82 4.28
CA LYS A 82 2.25 14.21 5.61
C LYS A 82 3.48 13.29 5.62
N LYS A 83 3.72 12.54 4.53
CA LYS A 83 4.95 11.75 4.34
C LYS A 83 6.18 12.64 4.38
N GLU A 84 6.20 13.68 3.56
CA GLU A 84 7.32 14.62 3.44
C GLU A 84 7.64 15.23 4.81
N ARG A 85 6.63 15.68 5.56
CA ARG A 85 6.81 16.22 6.91
C ARG A 85 7.42 15.21 7.88
N ILE A 86 6.96 13.96 7.87
CA ILE A 86 7.52 12.88 8.70
C ILE A 86 9.02 12.69 8.39
N LEU A 87 9.38 12.65 7.11
CA LEU A 87 10.76 12.44 6.68
C LEU A 87 11.65 13.64 7.03
N GLU A 88 11.15 14.87 6.87
CA GLU A 88 11.85 16.10 7.31
C GLU A 88 12.12 16.07 8.81
N THR A 89 11.10 15.79 9.63
CA THR A 89 11.25 15.73 11.10
C THR A 89 12.34 14.73 11.51
N ILE A 90 12.38 13.54 10.89
CA ILE A 90 13.44 12.56 11.19
C ILE A 90 14.81 13.10 10.75
N THR A 91 14.88 13.68 9.56
CA THR A 91 16.14 14.17 8.96
C THR A 91 16.78 15.28 9.81
N GLU A 92 15.96 16.13 10.39
CA GLU A 92 16.40 17.23 11.27
C GLU A 92 16.74 16.75 12.68
N GLU A 93 15.92 15.86 13.26
CA GLU A 93 16.03 15.53 14.68
C GLU A 93 16.93 14.33 14.98
N ILE A 94 17.18 13.41 14.04
CA ILE A 94 17.87 12.14 14.32
C ILE A 94 19.34 12.32 14.75
N GLY A 95 20.04 13.29 14.15
CA GLY A 95 21.43 13.59 14.44
C GLY A 95 22.36 12.37 14.32
N ILE A 96 23.19 12.13 15.33
CA ILE A 96 24.20 11.05 15.35
C ILE A 96 23.59 9.63 15.39
N PHE A 97 22.32 9.50 15.78
CA PHE A 97 21.64 8.21 15.92
C PHE A 97 21.19 7.60 14.59
N TRP A 98 21.46 8.27 13.46
CA TRP A 98 21.05 7.80 12.14
C TRP A 98 21.62 6.39 11.82
N ARG A 99 22.83 6.05 12.28
CA ARG A 99 23.40 4.70 12.10
C ARG A 99 22.62 3.64 12.86
N ASP A 100 22.22 3.94 14.09
CA ASP A 100 21.43 3.01 14.90
C ASP A 100 20.02 2.84 14.33
N LEU A 101 19.42 3.92 13.82
CA LEU A 101 18.18 3.85 13.06
C LEU A 101 18.36 2.95 11.82
N ALA A 102 19.43 3.13 11.05
CA ALA A 102 19.70 2.33 9.86
C ALA A 102 19.80 0.82 10.14
N ARG A 103 20.52 0.44 11.20
CA ARG A 103 20.64 -0.95 11.64
C ARG A 103 19.29 -1.52 12.09
N ASN A 104 18.49 -0.71 12.78
CA ASN A 104 17.14 -1.12 13.19
C ASN A 104 16.18 -1.26 12.02
N LEU A 105 16.33 -0.44 10.97
CA LEU A 105 15.63 -0.55 9.68
C LEU A 105 16.15 -1.69 8.79
N LYS A 106 17.12 -2.49 9.29
CA LYS A 106 17.71 -3.63 8.57
C LYS A 106 18.31 -3.22 7.21
N ILE A 107 18.94 -2.05 7.19
CA ILE A 107 19.77 -1.62 6.06
C ILE A 107 21.14 -2.29 6.20
N ARG A 108 21.71 -2.75 5.09
CA ARG A 108 23.00 -3.47 5.09
C ARG A 108 24.12 -2.54 5.55
N GLU A 109 25.04 -3.04 6.38
CA GLU A 109 26.15 -2.21 6.89
C GLU A 109 26.99 -1.59 5.75
N CYS A 110 27.18 -2.31 4.63
CA CYS A 110 27.88 -1.75 3.47
C CYS A 110 27.22 -0.49 2.90
N VAL A 111 25.88 -0.40 2.93
CA VAL A 111 25.13 0.78 2.49
C VAL A 111 25.25 1.90 3.53
N ILE A 112 25.27 1.54 4.82
CA ILE A 112 25.47 2.51 5.91
C ILE A 112 26.85 3.15 5.79
N ASP A 113 27.90 2.37 5.55
CA ASP A 113 29.26 2.87 5.38
C ASP A 113 29.39 3.72 4.11
N GLU A 114 28.76 3.32 3.01
CA GLU A 114 28.70 4.12 1.79
C GLU A 114 28.03 5.48 2.03
N ILE A 115 26.90 5.52 2.74
CA ILE A 115 26.22 6.76 3.12
C ILE A 115 27.12 7.63 4.01
N ASP A 116 27.84 7.02 4.96
CA ASP A 116 28.72 7.71 5.90
C ASP A 116 29.92 8.38 5.20
N LEU A 117 30.48 7.69 4.19
CA LEU A 117 31.61 8.18 3.39
C LEU A 117 31.19 9.27 2.40
N ASN A 118 30.05 9.10 1.74
CA ASN A 118 29.61 9.99 0.66
C ASN A 118 29.00 11.30 1.15
N ASN A 119 28.65 11.40 2.43
CA ASN A 119 27.97 12.57 2.98
C ASN A 119 28.71 13.08 4.23
N LYS A 120 28.90 14.40 4.34
CA LYS A 120 29.51 14.99 5.56
C LYS A 120 28.48 15.34 6.62
N ASN A 121 27.34 15.86 6.20
CA ASN A 121 26.31 16.39 7.09
C ASN A 121 25.41 15.27 7.62
N LEU A 122 25.09 15.31 8.93
CA LEU A 122 24.23 14.31 9.58
C LEU A 122 22.82 14.28 8.96
N SER A 123 22.24 15.44 8.68
CA SER A 123 20.95 15.54 8.01
C SER A 123 20.98 14.90 6.62
N MET A 124 22.07 15.07 5.87
CA MET A 124 22.17 14.47 4.53
C MET A 124 22.34 12.95 4.60
N LYS A 125 23.05 12.44 5.62
CA LYS A 125 23.13 11.00 5.92
C LYS A 125 21.75 10.43 6.25
N ALA A 126 20.98 11.12 7.08
CA ALA A 126 19.62 10.74 7.43
C ALA A 126 18.67 10.75 6.22
N ALA A 127 18.75 11.78 5.38
CA ALA A 127 17.95 11.85 4.16
C ALA A 127 18.26 10.68 3.21
N LYS A 128 19.54 10.39 2.97
CA LYS A 128 19.97 9.25 2.15
C LYS A 128 19.60 7.90 2.75
N LEU A 129 19.63 7.79 4.07
CA LEU A 129 19.14 6.62 4.78
C LEU A 129 17.65 6.39 4.52
N LEU A 130 16.84 7.44 4.64
CA LEU A 130 15.39 7.36 4.45
C LEU A 130 15.02 7.07 3.00
N GLU A 131 15.75 7.63 2.03
CA GLU A 131 15.61 7.30 0.61
C GLU A 131 15.88 5.79 0.37
N ALA A 132 16.98 5.26 0.92
CA ALA A 132 17.30 3.84 0.83
C ALA A 132 16.26 2.94 1.51
N TYR A 133 15.66 3.41 2.61
CA TYR A 133 14.57 2.71 3.29
C TYR A 133 13.29 2.72 2.45
N GLU A 134 12.91 3.86 1.88
CA GLU A 134 11.68 4.04 1.10
C GLU A 134 11.61 3.07 -0.09
N HIS A 135 12.74 2.86 -0.78
CA HIS A 135 12.81 1.89 -1.88
C HIS A 135 12.59 0.44 -1.46
N LYS A 136 12.87 0.09 -0.19
CA LYS A 136 12.72 -1.27 0.35
C LYS A 136 11.43 -1.46 1.13
N ALA A 137 10.84 -0.37 1.62
CA ALA A 137 9.78 -0.44 2.61
C ALA A 137 8.44 -0.90 2.01
N ASP A 138 7.70 -1.69 2.79
CA ASP A 138 6.32 -2.06 2.47
C ASP A 138 5.42 -0.81 2.59
N PRO A 139 4.71 -0.39 1.52
CA PRO A 139 3.85 0.79 1.54
C PRO A 139 2.77 0.80 2.63
N GLN A 140 2.36 -0.37 3.15
CA GLN A 140 1.35 -0.46 4.21
C GLN A 140 1.96 -0.42 5.61
N ARG A 141 3.21 -0.86 5.77
CA ARG A 141 3.84 -1.06 7.09
C ARG A 141 5.03 -0.14 7.35
N TRP A 142 5.50 0.60 6.35
CA TRP A 142 6.70 1.43 6.43
C TRP A 142 6.68 2.36 7.65
N PHE A 143 5.53 2.97 7.97
CA PHE A 143 5.38 3.90 9.09
C PHE A 143 5.56 3.21 10.44
N PHE A 144 4.87 2.09 10.65
CA PHE A 144 4.96 1.34 11.91
C PHE A 144 6.36 0.78 12.13
N VAL A 145 6.99 0.26 11.09
CA VAL A 145 8.37 -0.24 11.15
C VAL A 145 9.34 0.91 11.43
N LEU A 146 9.10 2.10 10.87
CA LEU A 146 9.92 3.28 11.12
C LEU A 146 9.81 3.76 12.57
N CYS A 147 8.60 3.84 13.13
CA CYS A 147 8.38 4.16 14.53
C CYS A 147 9.05 3.13 15.46
N GLU A 148 8.88 1.83 15.19
CA GLU A 148 9.52 0.77 15.96
C GLU A 148 11.05 0.87 15.92
N ALA A 149 11.61 1.17 14.74
CA ALA A 149 13.05 1.34 14.57
C ALA A 149 13.59 2.57 15.33
N LEU A 150 12.84 3.68 15.35
CA LEU A 150 13.18 4.87 16.13
C LEU A 150 13.16 4.60 17.64
N GLU A 151 12.19 3.82 18.12
CA GLU A 151 12.14 3.41 19.53
C GLU A 151 13.33 2.52 19.92
N LYS A 152 13.72 1.58 19.05
CA LYS A 152 14.91 0.74 19.23
C LYS A 152 16.21 1.54 19.12
N ALA A 153 16.23 2.61 18.33
CA ALA A 153 17.34 3.57 18.24
C ALA A 153 17.39 4.56 19.42
N ARG A 154 16.59 4.33 20.48
CA ARG A 154 16.50 5.19 21.69
C ARG A 154 15.97 6.60 21.43
N ARG A 155 15.28 6.82 20.30
CA ARG A 155 14.67 8.11 19.93
C ARG A 155 13.15 8.03 19.96
N LYS A 156 12.63 7.74 21.16
CA LYS A 156 11.18 7.68 21.43
C LYS A 156 10.51 9.06 21.32
N ASP A 157 11.27 10.11 21.54
CA ASP A 157 10.88 11.50 21.31
C ASP A 157 10.43 11.71 19.84
N ILE A 158 11.25 11.29 18.88
CA ILE A 158 10.91 11.38 17.45
C ILE A 158 9.69 10.50 17.15
N SER A 159 9.68 9.24 17.60
CA SER A 159 8.54 8.33 17.38
C SER A 159 7.20 8.93 17.81
N ARG A 160 7.15 9.59 18.99
CA ARG A 160 5.96 10.31 19.45
C ARG A 160 5.59 11.48 18.55
N SER A 161 6.57 12.32 18.18
CA SER A 161 6.37 13.43 17.25
C SER A 161 5.76 12.96 15.91
N LEU A 162 6.21 11.82 15.38
CA LEU A 162 5.66 11.24 14.16
C LEU A 162 4.22 10.73 14.33
N GLN A 163 3.89 10.13 15.47
CA GLN A 163 2.53 9.69 15.79
C GLN A 163 1.56 10.88 15.94
N ASP A 164 2.05 11.98 16.50
CA ASP A 164 1.29 13.23 16.58
C ASP A 164 1.03 13.80 15.18
N ILE A 165 2.06 13.88 14.33
CA ILE A 165 1.92 14.29 12.92
C ILE A 165 0.93 13.39 12.18
N MET A 166 0.96 12.07 12.45
CA MET A 166 0.04 11.12 11.83
C MET A 166 -1.42 11.36 12.27
N SER A 167 -1.64 11.78 13.51
CA SER A 167 -2.96 12.06 14.08
C SER A 167 -3.51 13.44 13.70
N MET A 168 -2.67 14.36 13.24
CA MET A 168 -3.09 15.69 12.76
C MET A 168 -3.81 15.60 11.40
N ASN A 169 -4.86 16.40 11.21
CA ASN A 169 -5.47 16.62 9.90
C ASN A 169 -4.67 17.70 9.15
N ILE A 170 -3.82 17.29 8.21
CA ILE A 170 -2.95 18.14 7.38
C ILE A 170 -3.16 17.80 5.91
#